data_AF-A0A9W8J949-F1
#
_entry.id   AF-A0A9W8J949-F1
#
_cell.length_a   1.000
_cell.length_b   1.000
_cell.length_c   1.000
_cell.angle_alpha   90.00
_cell.angle_beta   90.00
_cell.angle_gamma   90.00
#
_symmetry.space_group_name_H-M   'P 1'
#
loop_
_entity.id
_entity.type
_entity.pdbx_description
1 polymer ?
#
loop_
_entity_poly.entity_id
_entity_poly.type
_entity_poly.pdbx_seq_one_letter_code
_entity_poly.pdbx_strand_id
1 'polypeptide(L)'
;MSTAPNESTSDGASPGPIARPKRIRWGGIIFFKVEEIVFEAPRYRFAEESEVFETILHLPAGSARNVEGQDEENPIVLEGYQAAHFDALLKVLYPTWVL
;
A
#
# COMPACT_ATOMS: atom_id res chain seq x y z
N MET A 1 57.84 15.44 33.63
CA MET A 1 56.74 15.50 32.65
C MET A 1 56.74 14.17 31.91
N SER A 2 55.79 13.29 32.21
CA SER A 2 55.69 11.96 31.60
C SER A 2 54.47 11.94 30.70
N THR A 3 54.66 11.75 29.40
CA THR A 3 53.60 11.50 28.43
C THR A 3 53.69 10.05 27.98
N ALA A 4 52.70 9.25 28.35
CA ALA A 4 52.41 7.99 27.68
C ALA A 4 51.47 8.28 26.50
N PRO A 5 51.66 7.68 25.32
CA PRO A 5 50.63 7.70 24.29
C PRO A 5 49.59 6.63 24.64
N ASN A 6 48.35 7.04 24.83
CA ASN A 6 47.22 6.12 24.96
C ASN A 6 46.72 5.81 23.55
N GLU A 7 47.08 4.64 23.01
CA GLU A 7 46.50 4.09 21.79
C GLU A 7 45.06 3.65 22.06
N SER A 8 44.10 4.53 21.80
CA SER A 8 42.70 4.15 21.66
C SER A 8 42.50 3.53 20.27
N THR A 9 42.73 2.22 20.16
CA THR A 9 42.22 1.43 19.04
C THR A 9 40.72 1.26 19.24
N SER A 10 39.95 2.18 18.68
CA SER A 10 38.51 2.00 18.47
C SER A 10 38.34 1.09 17.26
N ASP A 11 38.18 -0.21 17.50
CA ASP A 11 37.71 -1.16 16.49
C ASP A 11 36.32 -0.75 16.00
N GLY A 12 36.31 0.11 14.98
CA GLY A 12 35.15 0.45 14.19
C GLY A 12 34.75 -0.72 13.31
N ALA A 13 34.24 -1.78 13.92
CA ALA A 13 33.51 -2.82 13.20
C ALA A 13 32.21 -2.19 12.67
N SER A 14 32.31 -1.58 11.48
CA SER A 14 31.16 -1.11 10.72
C SER A 14 30.23 -2.31 10.50
N PRO A 15 28.98 -2.28 11.00
CA PRO A 15 28.04 -3.35 10.73
C PRO A 15 27.92 -3.50 9.21
N GLY A 16 28.11 -4.72 8.72
CA GLY A 16 27.94 -5.02 7.29
C GLY A 16 26.55 -4.59 6.78
N PRO A 17 26.35 -4.54 5.46
CA PRO A 17 25.11 -4.05 4.88
C PRO A 17 23.90 -4.81 5.46
N ILE A 18 23.05 -4.11 6.21
CA ILE A 18 21.78 -4.68 6.69
C ILE A 18 20.91 -4.91 5.45
N ALA A 19 20.75 -6.17 5.04
CA ALA A 19 19.80 -6.54 4.01
C ALA A 19 18.38 -6.21 4.51
N ARG A 20 17.75 -5.22 3.88
CA ARG A 20 16.36 -4.84 4.18
C ARG A 20 15.46 -5.47 3.13
N PRO A 21 14.33 -6.09 3.53
CA PRO A 21 13.34 -6.54 2.57
C PRO A 21 12.82 -5.35 1.76
N LYS A 22 12.39 -5.60 0.52
CA LYS A 22 11.73 -4.60 -0.31
C LYS A 22 10.55 -4.02 0.46
N ARG A 23 10.47 -2.68 0.59
CA ARG A 23 9.35 -2.04 1.26
C ARG A 23 8.07 -2.31 0.48
N ILE A 24 7.11 -2.97 1.12
CA ILE A 24 5.75 -3.11 0.61
C ILE A 24 5.04 -1.77 0.79
N ARG A 25 4.41 -1.27 -0.26
CA ARG A 25 3.56 -0.07 -0.20
C ARG A 25 2.13 -0.53 0.10
N TRP A 26 1.85 -0.76 1.38
CA TRP A 26 0.53 -1.22 1.86
C TRP A 26 -0.64 -0.37 1.34
N GLY A 27 -0.40 0.93 1.12
CA GLY A 27 -1.44 1.87 0.75
C GLY A 27 -2.51 1.96 1.85
N GLY A 28 -3.34 2.99 1.80
CA GLY A 28 -4.46 3.10 2.73
C GLY A 28 -5.57 2.10 2.38
N ILE A 29 -6.74 2.43 2.90
CA ILE A 29 -8.01 1.89 2.43
C ILE A 29 -8.43 2.63 1.16
N ILE A 30 -9.16 1.93 0.30
CA ILE A 30 -9.84 2.50 -0.87
C ILE A 30 -11.30 2.08 -0.91
N PHE A 31 -12.14 2.99 -1.38
CA PHE A 31 -13.58 2.80 -1.48
C PHE A 31 -14.01 2.67 -2.95
N PHE A 32 -14.82 1.64 -3.25
CA PHE A 32 -15.39 1.40 -4.56
C PHE A 32 -16.91 1.33 -4.48
N LYS A 33 -17.61 2.00 -5.38
CA LYS A 33 -19.06 1.86 -5.53
C LYS A 33 -19.35 0.99 -6.75
N VAL A 34 -20.04 -0.13 -6.53
CA VAL A 34 -20.50 -1.05 -7.57
C VAL A 34 -21.98 -1.27 -7.36
N GLU A 35 -22.79 -0.95 -8.36
CA GLU A 35 -24.25 -0.87 -8.21
C GLU A 35 -24.60 0.05 -7.02
N GLU A 36 -25.45 -0.38 -6.09
CA GLU A 36 -25.84 0.36 -4.90
C GLU A 36 -24.97 0.07 -3.65
N ILE A 37 -23.86 -0.66 -3.80
CA ILE A 37 -23.00 -1.09 -2.68
C ILE A 37 -21.66 -0.35 -2.71
N VAL A 38 -21.22 0.15 -1.55
CA VAL A 38 -19.87 0.67 -1.35
C VAL A 38 -19.02 -0.40 -0.67
N PHE A 39 -17.94 -0.79 -1.32
CA PHE A 39 -16.95 -1.74 -0.84
C PHE A 39 -15.72 -1.01 -0.31
N GLU A 40 -15.21 -1.49 0.81
CA GLU A 40 -13.95 -1.07 1.40
C GLU A 40 -12.89 -2.16 1.16
N ALA A 41 -11.70 -1.78 0.69
CA ALA A 41 -10.62 -2.73 0.50
C ALA A 41 -9.23 -2.12 0.74
N PRO A 42 -8.23 -2.91 1.15
CA PRO A 42 -6.85 -2.46 1.17
C PRO A 42 -6.38 -2.07 -0.25
N ARG A 43 -5.47 -1.11 -0.32
CA ARG A 43 -5.01 -0.61 -1.63
C ARG A 43 -3.88 -1.42 -2.25
N TYR A 44 -3.03 -2.08 -1.45
CA TYR A 44 -1.81 -2.70 -1.99
C TYR A 44 -2.05 -3.80 -3.03
N ARG A 45 -3.05 -4.69 -2.86
CA ARG A 45 -3.25 -5.78 -3.85
C ARG A 45 -3.71 -5.23 -5.19
N PHE A 46 -4.50 -4.16 -5.21
CA PHE A 46 -4.89 -3.54 -6.48
C PHE A 46 -3.69 -2.93 -7.20
N ALA A 47 -2.76 -2.32 -6.46
CA ALA A 47 -1.55 -1.75 -7.05
C ALA A 47 -0.52 -2.82 -7.48
N GLU A 48 -0.50 -3.99 -6.83
CA GLU A 48 0.42 -5.09 -7.17
C GLU A 48 -0.09 -5.97 -8.32
N GLU A 49 -1.40 -6.24 -8.36
CA GLU A 49 -1.98 -7.26 -9.23
C GLU A 49 -2.66 -6.69 -10.49
N SER A 50 -2.75 -5.35 -10.64
CA SER A 50 -3.42 -4.72 -11.77
C SER A 50 -2.78 -3.40 -12.18
N GLU A 51 -2.20 -3.36 -13.39
CA GLU A 51 -1.65 -2.14 -13.99
C GLU A 51 -2.72 -1.04 -14.20
N VAL A 52 -3.97 -1.45 -14.43
CA VAL A 52 -5.10 -0.53 -14.62
C VAL A 52 -5.39 0.21 -13.31
N PHE A 53 -5.47 -0.52 -12.19
CA PHE A 53 -5.62 0.12 -10.89
C PHE A 53 -4.35 0.85 -10.49
N GLU A 54 -3.16 0.32 -10.77
CA GLU A 54 -1.89 0.99 -10.49
C GLU A 54 -1.85 2.40 -11.08
N THR A 55 -2.34 2.57 -12.31
CA THR A 55 -2.45 3.88 -12.97
C THR A 55 -3.42 4.80 -12.23
N ILE A 56 -4.65 4.35 -11.96
CA ILE A 56 -5.70 5.16 -11.28
C ILE A 56 -5.25 5.56 -9.88
N LEU A 57 -4.54 4.67 -9.20
CA LEU A 57 -4.04 4.87 -7.86
C LEU A 57 -2.82 5.83 -7.85
N HIS A 58 -1.89 5.72 -8.78
CA HIS A 58 -0.68 6.56 -8.77
C HIS A 58 -0.88 7.98 -9.28
N LEU A 59 -2.06 8.32 -9.81
CA LEU A 59 -2.37 9.70 -10.15
C LEU A 59 -2.28 10.57 -8.89
N PRO A 60 -1.47 11.64 -8.90
CA PRO A 60 -1.42 12.55 -7.77
C PRO A 60 -2.81 13.09 -7.54
N ALA A 61 -3.29 13.02 -6.30
CA ALA A 61 -4.44 13.78 -5.86
C ALA A 61 -4.16 15.23 -6.25
N GLY A 62 -4.81 15.73 -7.30
CA GLY A 62 -4.78 17.15 -7.62
C GLY A 62 -5.25 17.92 -6.39
N SER A 63 -5.02 19.23 -6.34
CA SER A 63 -5.44 20.12 -5.24
C SER A 63 -6.95 20.13 -4.94
N ALA A 64 -7.72 19.25 -5.60
CA ALA A 64 -9.12 19.00 -5.39
C ALA A 64 -9.36 18.34 -4.03
N ARG A 65 -10.34 18.87 -3.30
CA ARG A 65 -10.80 18.38 -1.99
C ARG A 65 -11.44 16.99 -2.04
N ASN A 66 -11.74 16.47 -3.23
CA ASN A 66 -12.51 15.25 -3.45
C ASN A 66 -11.66 14.29 -4.27
N VAL A 67 -10.81 13.52 -3.60
CA VAL A 67 -10.00 12.48 -4.25
C VAL A 67 -10.86 11.22 -4.35
N GLU A 68 -10.99 10.68 -5.56
CA GLU A 68 -11.79 9.49 -5.80
C GLU A 68 -11.22 8.27 -5.04
N GLY A 69 -12.10 7.52 -4.40
CA GLY A 69 -11.78 6.36 -3.56
C GLY A 69 -11.23 6.69 -2.18
N GLN A 70 -11.22 7.97 -1.75
CA GLN A 70 -10.65 8.39 -0.47
C GLN A 70 -11.52 8.00 0.73
N ASP A 71 -12.84 8.08 0.58
CA ASP A 71 -13.83 7.81 1.62
C ASP A 71 -15.15 7.29 1.00
N GLU A 72 -16.12 6.95 1.85
CA GLU A 72 -17.41 6.39 1.44
C GLU A 72 -18.26 7.42 0.66
N GLU A 73 -18.09 8.71 0.92
CA GLU A 73 -18.77 9.80 0.20
C GLU A 73 -18.17 10.07 -1.18
N ASN A 74 -16.89 9.74 -1.38
CA ASN A 74 -16.17 9.91 -2.63
C ASN A 74 -15.56 8.57 -3.13
N PRO A 75 -16.36 7.53 -3.41
CA PRO A 75 -15.85 6.23 -3.85
C PRO A 75 -15.47 6.25 -5.34
N ILE A 76 -14.65 5.28 -5.76
CA ILE A 76 -14.45 5.00 -7.19
C ILE A 76 -15.69 4.30 -7.75
N VAL A 77 -16.38 4.90 -8.71
CA VAL A 77 -17.61 4.34 -9.27
C VAL A 77 -17.29 3.41 -10.44
N LEU A 78 -17.69 2.13 -10.32
CA LEU A 78 -17.49 1.12 -11.35
C LEU A 78 -18.80 0.83 -12.08
N GLU A 79 -19.10 1.62 -13.12
CA GLU A 79 -20.31 1.45 -13.92
C GLU A 79 -20.29 0.15 -14.76
N GLY A 80 -21.43 -0.55 -14.82
CA GLY A 80 -21.60 -1.76 -15.64
C GLY A 80 -21.04 -3.05 -15.03
N TYR A 81 -20.48 -3.01 -13.82
CA TYR A 81 -20.04 -4.19 -13.08
C TYR A 81 -21.11 -4.64 -12.09
N GLN A 82 -21.24 -5.95 -11.90
CA GLN A 82 -22.13 -6.53 -10.88
C GLN A 82 -21.40 -6.61 -9.55
N ALA A 83 -22.08 -6.24 -8.45
CA ALA A 83 -21.50 -6.28 -7.12
C ALA A 83 -21.02 -7.69 -6.72
N ALA A 84 -21.74 -8.74 -7.15
CA ALA A 84 -21.37 -10.13 -6.90
C ALA A 84 -20.02 -10.52 -7.54
N HIS A 85 -19.71 -9.99 -8.73
CA HIS A 85 -18.42 -10.24 -9.38
C HIS A 85 -17.28 -9.50 -8.69
N PHE A 86 -17.55 -8.28 -8.22
CA PHE A 86 -16.56 -7.51 -7.48
C PHE A 86 -16.26 -8.13 -6.11
N ASP A 87 -17.28 -8.59 -5.39
CA ASP A 87 -17.11 -9.34 -4.14
C ASP A 87 -16.29 -10.62 -4.34
N ALA A 88 -16.53 -11.36 -5.43
CA ALA A 88 -15.72 -12.52 -5.78
C ALA A 88 -14.25 -12.16 -6.05
N LEU A 89 -13.99 -11.04 -6.76
CA LEU A 89 -12.64 -10.52 -6.96
C LEU A 89 -11.95 -10.20 -5.63
N LEU A 90 -12.64 -9.55 -4.70
CA LEU A 90 -12.09 -9.24 -3.37
C LEU A 90 -11.68 -10.50 -2.61
N LYS A 91 -12.48 -11.57 -2.68
CA LYS A 91 -12.14 -12.86 -2.05
C LYS A 91 -10.91 -13.51 -2.68
N VAL A 92 -10.66 -13.30 -3.97
CA VAL A 92 -9.45 -13.77 -4.66
C VAL A 92 -8.23 -12.95 -4.27
N LEU A 93 -8.36 -11.63 -4.19
CA LEU A 93 -7.26 -10.72 -3.80
C LEU A 93 -6.91 -10.82 -2.31
N TYR A 94 -7.90 -11.11 -1.46
CA TYR A 94 -7.79 -11.15 -0.01
C TYR A 94 -8.33 -12.47 0.55
N PRO A 95 -7.68 -13.60 0.25
CA PRO A 95 -8.12 -14.89 0.76
C PRO A 95 -7.96 -14.94 2.28
N THR A 96 -9.04 -15.24 2.99
CA THR A 96 -8.99 -15.58 4.41
C THR A 96 -8.70 -17.06 4.54
N TRP A 97 -7.55 -17.41 5.13
CA TRP A 97 -7.29 -18.78 5.50
C TRP A 97 -8.24 -19.14 6.64
N VAL A 98 -9.19 -20.04 6.39
CA VAL A 98 -9.93 -20.71 7.47
C VAL A 98 -8.99 -21.80 7.99
N LEU A 99 -8.42 -21.58 9.17
CA LEU A 99 -7.67 -22.60 9.93
C LEU A 99 -8.63 -23.57 10.63
#